data_AF-A0A5C8UJ23-F1
#
_entry.id   AF-A0A5C8UJ23-F1
#
_cell.length_a   1.000
_cell.length_b   1.000
_cell.length_c   1.000
_cell.angle_alpha   90.00
_cell.angle_beta   90.00
_cell.angle_gamma   90.00
#
_symmetry.space_group_name_H-M   'P 1'
#
loop_
_entity.id
_entity.type
_entity.pdbx_description
1 polymer ?
#
loop_
_entity_poly.entity_id
_entity_poly.type
_entity_poly.pdbx_seq_one_letter_code
_entity_poly.pdbx_strand_id
1 'polypeptide(L)' 'SQSTNDVYPTAIKLAMIWSVQRLRAEHAQLAAAFEIKGREFARVLKIGRTQLQDAVPMTLGQEFSG' A
#
# COMPACT_ATOMS: atom_id res chain seq x y z
N SER A 1 -41.41 4.19 -8.57
CA SER A 1 -41.41 3.32 -7.38
C SER A 1 -40.06 2.65 -7.28
N GLN A 2 -39.47 2.59 -6.09
CA GLN A 2 -38.19 1.91 -5.84
C GLN A 2 -38.44 0.51 -5.26
N SER A 3 -37.69 -0.51 -5.68
CA SER A 3 -37.77 -1.87 -5.11
C SER A 3 -36.51 -2.20 -4.30
N THR A 4 -36.58 -3.20 -3.42
CA THR A 4 -35.41 -3.72 -2.69
C THR A 4 -34.28 -4.13 -3.64
N ASN A 5 -34.62 -4.66 -4.81
CA ASN A 5 -33.66 -5.09 -5.82
C ASN A 5 -32.93 -3.92 -6.50
N ASP A 6 -33.47 -2.70 -6.43
CA ASP A 6 -32.83 -1.49 -6.95
C ASP A 6 -32.11 -0.72 -5.82
N VAL A 7 -32.76 -0.59 -4.67
CA VAL A 7 -32.28 0.24 -3.54
C VAL A 7 -31.12 -0.42 -2.82
N TYR A 8 -31.18 -1.72 -2.55
CA TYR A 8 -30.16 -2.44 -1.80
C TYR A 8 -28.78 -2.42 -2.49
N PRO A 9 -28.63 -2.84 -3.77
CA PRO A 9 -27.34 -2.77 -4.44
C PRO A 9 -26.85 -1.33 -4.64
N THR A 10 -27.76 -0.36 -4.79
CA THR A 10 -27.40 1.06 -4.89
C THR A 10 -26.80 1.58 -3.58
N ALA A 11 -27.44 1.29 -2.45
CA ALA A 11 -26.95 1.67 -1.13
C ALA A 11 -25.57 1.07 -0.83
N ILE A 12 -25.35 -0.20 -1.18
CA ILE A 12 -24.04 -0.84 -1.00
C ILE A 12 -22.97 -0.17 -1.87
N LYS A 13 -23.27 0.15 -3.14
CA LYS A 13 -22.32 0.88 -4.01
C LYS A 13 -21.94 2.24 -3.43
N LEU A 14 -22.91 2.99 -2.89
CA LEU A 14 -22.64 4.27 -2.23
C LEU A 14 -21.76 4.09 -0.99
N ALA A 15 -22.06 3.10 -0.14
CA ALA A 15 -21.25 2.78 1.04
C ALA A 15 -19.81 2.38 0.66
N MET A 16 -19.64 1.60 -0.41
CA MET A 16 -18.33 1.24 -0.94
C MET A 16 -17.56 2.45 -1.46
N ILE A 17 -18.22 3.35 -2.20
CA ILE A 17 -17.60 4.60 -2.69
C ILE A 17 -17.00 5.36 -1.51
N TRP A 18 -17.74 5.56 -0.42
CA TRP A 18 -17.21 6.26 0.75
C TRP A 18 -16.11 5.50 1.47
N SER A 19 -16.26 4.19 1.64
CA SER A 19 -15.26 3.34 2.31
C SER A 19 -13.91 3.33 1.56
N VAL A 20 -13.95 3.25 0.23
CA VAL A 20 -12.74 3.26 -0.62
C VAL A 20 -12.02 4.60 -0.55
N GLN A 21 -12.72 5.72 -0.39
CA GLN A 21 -12.08 7.03 -0.25
C GLN A 21 -11.21 7.10 1.00
N ARG A 22 -11.71 6.59 2.13
CA ARG A 22 -10.93 6.48 3.37
C ARG A 22 -9.74 5.56 3.21
N LEU A 23 -9.95 4.35 2.67
CA LEU A 23 -8.86 3.41 2.41
C LEU A 23 -7.76 4.02 1.53
N ARG A 24 -8.16 4.74 0.47
CA ARG A 24 -7.21 5.40 -0.44
C ARG A 24 -6.36 6.44 0.29
N ALA A 25 -6.95 7.22 1.19
CA ALA A 25 -6.22 8.23 1.97
C ALA A 25 -5.18 7.57 2.90
N GLU A 26 -5.57 6.53 3.64
CA GLU A 26 -4.65 5.79 4.51
C GLU A 26 -3.54 5.08 3.71
N HIS A 27 -3.88 4.48 2.57
CA HIS A 27 -2.90 3.86 1.68
C HIS A 27 -1.89 4.88 1.13
N ALA A 28 -2.33 6.09 0.78
CA ALA A 28 -1.43 7.15 0.34
C ALA A 28 -0.47 7.59 1.47
N GLN A 29 -0.93 7.67 2.71
CA GLN A 29 -0.06 7.96 3.85
C GLN A 29 0.97 6.85 4.08
N LEU A 30 0.54 5.59 3.98
CA LEU A 30 1.45 4.44 4.11
C LEU A 30 2.52 4.44 3.02
N ALA A 31 2.14 4.66 1.76
CA ALA A 31 3.08 4.76 0.64
C ALA A 31 4.09 5.91 0.84
N ALA A 32 3.62 7.08 1.26
CA ALA A 32 4.49 8.21 1.57
C ALA A 32 5.47 7.89 2.73
N ALA A 33 5.03 7.16 3.75
CA ALA A 33 5.90 6.74 4.85
C ALA A 33 7.01 5.79 4.38
N PHE A 34 6.69 4.81 3.51
CA PHE A 34 7.70 3.94 2.89
C PHE A 34 8.69 4.73 2.04
N GLU A 35 8.22 5.68 1.23
CA GLU A 35 9.11 6.54 0.44
C GLU A 35 10.06 7.37 1.30
N ILE A 36 9.55 8.00 2.37
CA ILE A 36 10.37 8.79 3.29
C ILE A 36 11.47 7.91 3.90
N LYS A 37 11.12 6.71 4.37
CA LYS A 37 12.09 5.77 4.94
C LYS A 37 13.03 5.18 3.90
N GLY A 38 12.57 4.95 2.67
CA GLY A 38 13.42 4.54 1.55
C GLY A 38 14.53 5.56 1.27
N ARG A 39 14.19 6.86 1.28
CA ARG A 39 15.18 7.94 1.16
C ARG A 39 16.13 8.02 2.36
N GLU A 40 15.61 7.91 3.59
CA GLU A 40 16.41 7.88 4.81
C GLU A 40 17.44 6.74 4.81
N PHE A 41 17.06 5.57 4.28
CA PHE A 41 17.88 4.37 4.23
C PHE A 41 18.68 4.18 2.94
N ALA A 42 18.74 5.20 2.07
CA ALA A 42 19.39 5.11 0.76
C ALA A 42 20.87 4.66 0.81
N ARG A 43 21.55 4.86 1.94
CA ARG A 43 22.97 4.51 2.13
C ARG A 43 23.22 3.37 3.12
N VAL A 44 22.17 2.73 3.64
CA VAL A 44 22.31 1.62 4.58
C VAL A 44 22.53 0.33 3.78
N LEU A 45 23.75 -0.19 3.75
CA LEU A 45 24.08 -1.45 3.07
C LEU A 45 23.55 -2.66 3.85
N LYS A 46 23.02 -3.65 3.13
CA LYS A 46 22.56 -4.93 3.66
C LYS A 46 22.79 -6.08 2.66
N ILE A 47 22.66 -7.31 3.13
CA ILE A 47 22.63 -8.50 2.26
C ILE A 47 21.19 -8.76 1.78
N GLY A 48 21.00 -8.91 0.46
CA GLY A 48 19.73 -9.39 -0.09
C GLY A 48 19.53 -10.87 0.24
N ARG A 49 18.26 -11.34 0.27
CA ARG A 49 17.95 -12.76 0.48
C ARG A 49 16.98 -13.28 -0.55
N THR A 50 17.32 -14.38 -1.19
CA THR A 50 16.44 -15.12 -2.11
C THR A 50 16.27 -16.54 -1.58
N GLN A 51 15.02 -17.01 -1.46
CA GLN A 51 14.72 -18.30 -0.79
C GLN A 51 15.34 -18.38 0.63
N LEU A 52 15.39 -17.23 1.32
CA LEU A 52 16.02 -17.06 2.64
C LEU A 52 17.53 -17.30 2.68
N GLN A 53 18.19 -17.52 1.55
CA GLN A 53 19.64 -17.62 1.43
C GLN A 53 20.26 -16.28 1.06
N ASP A 54 21.49 -16.03 1.50
CA ASP A 54 22.23 -14.83 1.16
C ASP A 54 22.42 -14.73 -0.36
N ALA A 55 22.11 -13.56 -0.90
CA ALA A 55 22.22 -13.23 -2.31
C ALA A 55 23.29 -12.14 -2.51
N VAL A 56 22.99 -11.09 -3.28
CA VAL A 56 23.92 -9.98 -3.54
C VAL A 56 23.66 -8.81 -2.59
N PRO A 57 24.68 -7.97 -2.28
CA PRO A 57 24.50 -6.74 -1.52
C PRO A 57 23.52 -5.76 -2.19
N MET A 58 22.76 -5.04 -1.37
CA MET A 58 21.85 -3.96 -1.78
C MET A 58 21.73 -2.93 -0.65
N THR A 59 20.97 -1.85 -0.85
CA THR A 59 20.64 -0.92 0.23
C THR A 59 19.27 -1.20 0.83
N LEU A 60 19.09 -0.92 2.11
CA LEU A 60 17.78 -0.98 2.76
C LEU A 60 16.80 0.02 2.12
N GLY A 61 17.31 1.15 1.61
CA GLY A 61 16.50 2.09 0.82
C GLY A 61 15.94 1.49 -0.47
N GLN A 62 16.73 0.66 -1.17
CA GLN A 62 16.25 -0.08 -2.35
C GLN A 62 15.13 -1.07 -1.97
N GLU A 63 15.25 -1.74 -0.82
CA GLU A 63 14.22 -2.67 -0.34
C GLU A 63 12.91 -1.96 0.04
N PHE A 64 12.98 -0.74 0.57
CA PHE A 64 11.81 0.07 0.91
C PHE A 64 11.12 0.73 -0.31
N SER A 65 11.77 0.72 -1.48
CA SER A 65 11.26 1.36 -2.71
C SER A 65 10.68 0.35 -3.72
N GLY A 66 10.85 -0.95 -3.46
CA GLY A 66 10.42 -2.05 -4.34
C GLY A 66 8.99 -2.51 -4.11
#